data_AF-A0A9D1TRI7-F1
#
_entry.id   AF-A0A9D1TRI7-F1
#
_cell.length_a   1.000
_cell.length_b   1.000
_cell.length_c   1.000
_cell.angle_alpha   90.00
_cell.angle_beta   90.00
_cell.angle_gamma   90.00
#
_symmetry.space_group_name_H-M   'P 1'
#
loop_
_entity.id
_entity.type
_entity.pdbx_description
1 polymer ?
#
loop_
_entity_poly.entity_id
_entity_poly.type
_entity_poly.pdbx_seq_one_letter_code
_entity_poly.pdbx_strand_id
1 'polypeptide(L)'
;MGWEHEPGTVWRAQELYCVDRLSFDRVSELVGVSATTLKRWADKYRWRERRDEIAQVESDIRFNTILGRKAILEKLLAAEDGKEASQVAFAVASLESLALKQAELAASGKIPVAGEAEYPKISTREEAVKVLRQAVERKVGMALTDPQKISAETIQDIKRCLDLVAELEAALPKESAAEEARKVGLSGNMAESIYKALGITEEGK
;
A
#
# COMPACT_ATOMS: atom_id res chain seq x y z
N MET A 1 9.20 -36.07 -12.39
CA MET A 1 8.89 -35.65 -11.02
C MET A 1 9.25 -34.18 -10.90
N GLY A 2 8.28 -33.33 -10.60
CA GLY A 2 8.36 -31.88 -10.79
C GLY A 2 9.02 -31.18 -9.60
N TRP A 3 10.16 -30.54 -9.89
CA TRP A 3 10.81 -29.42 -9.20
C TRP A 3 10.21 -29.05 -7.84
N GLU A 4 10.82 -29.56 -6.76
CA GLU A 4 10.75 -28.88 -5.47
C GLU A 4 11.49 -27.55 -5.62
N HIS A 5 10.77 -26.44 -5.47
CA HIS A 5 11.38 -25.11 -5.44
C HIS A 5 12.49 -25.07 -4.38
N GLU A 6 13.51 -24.23 -4.61
CA GLU A 6 14.61 -24.07 -3.66
C GLU A 6 14.07 -23.69 -2.26
N PRO A 7 14.60 -24.26 -1.16
CA PRO A 7 14.19 -23.90 0.19
C PRO A 7 14.19 -22.39 0.47
N GLY A 8 15.15 -21.65 -0.11
CA GLY A 8 15.23 -20.19 0.00
C GLY A 8 14.00 -19.48 -0.56
N THR A 9 13.40 -20.00 -1.66
CA THR A 9 12.16 -19.45 -2.23
C THR A 9 10.99 -19.62 -1.26
N VAL A 10 10.90 -20.76 -0.58
CA VAL A 10 9.84 -21.05 0.40
C VAL A 10 9.98 -20.13 1.61
N TRP A 11 11.18 -19.96 2.14
CA TRP A 11 11.43 -19.06 3.27
C TRP A 11 11.17 -17.60 2.93
N ARG A 12 11.60 -17.15 1.76
CA ARG A 12 11.34 -15.79 1.31
C ARG A 12 9.85 -15.51 1.17
N ALA A 13 9.10 -16.44 0.57
CA ALA A 13 7.65 -16.33 0.45
C ALA A 13 6.96 -16.34 1.83
N GLN A 14 7.48 -17.14 2.78
CA GLN A 14 7.00 -17.17 4.15
C GLN A 14 7.19 -15.83 4.86
N GLU A 15 8.38 -15.21 4.75
CA GLU A 15 8.67 -13.89 5.33
C GLU A 15 7.71 -12.84 4.79
N LEU A 16 7.59 -12.75 3.45
CA LEU A 16 6.70 -11.80 2.78
C LEU A 16 5.23 -11.96 3.22
N TYR A 17 4.79 -13.20 3.45
CA TYR A 17 3.42 -13.47 3.88
C TYR A 17 3.19 -13.25 5.39
N CYS A 18 4.09 -13.75 6.24
CA CYS A 18 3.89 -13.78 7.69
C CYS A 18 4.34 -12.47 8.36
N VAL A 19 5.47 -11.92 7.94
CA VAL A 19 6.09 -10.73 8.54
C VAL A 19 5.61 -9.47 7.81
N ASP A 20 5.75 -9.44 6.48
CA ASP A 20 5.34 -8.27 5.69
C ASP A 20 3.82 -8.22 5.42
N ARG A 21 3.09 -9.23 5.92
CA ARG A 21 1.62 -9.35 5.87
C ARG A 21 1.00 -9.28 4.47
N LEU A 22 1.79 -9.56 3.43
CA LEU A 22 1.31 -9.49 2.04
C LEU A 22 0.27 -10.58 1.74
N SER A 23 -0.58 -10.33 0.74
CA SER A 23 -1.50 -11.34 0.22
C SER A 23 -0.75 -12.39 -0.59
N PHE A 24 -1.32 -13.60 -0.75
CA PHE A 24 -0.71 -14.63 -1.59
C PHE A 24 -0.52 -14.18 -3.04
N ASP A 25 -1.41 -13.33 -3.56
CA ASP A 25 -1.28 -12.78 -4.92
C ASP A 25 -0.05 -11.88 -5.01
N ARG A 26 0.18 -11.01 -4.02
CA ARG A 26 1.35 -10.14 -4.01
C ARG A 26 2.65 -10.91 -3.79
N VAL A 27 2.64 -11.92 -2.92
CA VAL A 27 3.80 -12.81 -2.75
C VAL A 27 4.08 -13.60 -4.04
N SER A 28 3.04 -14.01 -4.75
CA SER A 28 3.16 -14.70 -6.05
C SER A 28 3.86 -13.84 -7.08
N GLU A 29 3.52 -12.55 -7.17
CA GLU A 29 4.17 -11.58 -8.06
C GLU A 29 5.65 -11.38 -7.71
N LEU A 30 5.98 -11.28 -6.41
CA LEU A 30 7.34 -10.98 -5.95
C LEU A 30 8.30 -12.17 -6.07
N VAL A 31 7.80 -13.39 -5.89
CA VAL A 31 8.63 -14.60 -5.82
C VAL A 31 8.53 -15.44 -7.11
N GLY A 32 7.58 -15.14 -8.00
CA GLY A 32 7.39 -15.87 -9.27
C GLY A 32 6.81 -17.27 -9.10
N VAL A 33 6.13 -17.54 -7.98
CA VAL A 33 5.50 -18.83 -7.65
C VAL A 33 3.99 -18.65 -7.59
N SER A 34 3.22 -19.56 -8.20
CA SER A 34 1.76 -19.41 -8.24
C SER A 34 1.13 -19.35 -6.84
N ALA A 35 0.08 -18.53 -6.69
CA ALA A 35 -0.68 -18.40 -5.44
C ALA A 35 -1.21 -19.75 -4.91
N THR A 36 -1.54 -20.69 -5.79
CA THR A 36 -1.98 -22.05 -5.41
C THR A 36 -0.84 -22.85 -4.74
N THR A 37 0.39 -22.75 -5.27
CA THR A 37 1.57 -23.37 -4.65
C THR A 37 1.88 -22.71 -3.31
N LEU A 38 1.77 -21.39 -3.20
CA LEU A 38 1.96 -20.66 -1.95
C LEU A 38 0.94 -21.08 -0.88
N LYS A 39 -0.33 -21.24 -1.25
CA LYS A 39 -1.37 -21.75 -0.33
C LYS A 39 -1.03 -23.16 0.17
N ARG A 40 -0.54 -24.04 -0.72
CA ARG A 40 -0.10 -25.39 -0.33
C ARG A 40 1.08 -25.34 0.66
N TRP A 41 2.02 -24.42 0.48
CA TRP A 41 3.11 -24.21 1.45
C TRP A 41 2.61 -23.64 2.76
N ALA A 42 1.69 -22.68 2.71
CA ALA A 42 1.07 -22.11 3.89
C ALA A 42 0.38 -23.17 4.74
N ASP A 43 -0.32 -24.11 4.12
CA ASP A 43 -0.95 -25.24 4.82
C ASP A 43 0.11 -26.23 5.35
N LYS A 44 1.11 -26.61 4.53
CA LYS A 44 2.18 -27.55 4.92
C LYS A 44 3.03 -27.05 6.09
N TYR A 45 3.34 -25.75 6.11
CA TYR A 45 4.26 -25.13 7.06
C TYR A 45 3.57 -24.22 8.08
N ARG A 46 2.23 -24.22 8.11
CA ARG A 46 1.40 -23.51 9.10
C ARG A 46 1.67 -22.00 9.13
N TRP A 47 1.72 -21.38 7.96
CA TRP A 47 2.06 -19.96 7.83
C TRP A 47 1.00 -19.05 8.44
N ARG A 48 -0.28 -19.45 8.42
CA ARG A 48 -1.36 -18.64 9.00
C ARG A 48 -1.21 -18.54 10.51
N GLU A 49 -0.98 -19.67 11.17
CA GLU A 49 -0.76 -19.69 12.62
C GLU A 49 0.50 -18.92 13.02
N ARG A 50 1.58 -19.04 12.23
CA ARG A 50 2.79 -18.24 12.45
C ARG A 50 2.55 -16.74 12.29
N ARG A 51 1.74 -16.34 11.31
CA ARG A 51 1.36 -14.93 11.10
C ARG A 51 0.56 -14.40 12.30
N ASP A 52 -0.34 -15.21 12.84
CA ASP A 52 -1.11 -14.86 14.05
C ASP A 52 -0.20 -14.79 15.29
N GLU A 53 0.72 -15.73 15.46
CA GLU A 53 1.70 -15.74 16.55
C GLU A 53 2.62 -14.50 16.50
N ILE A 54 3.11 -14.14 15.31
CA ILE A 54 3.88 -12.91 15.10
C ILE A 54 3.04 -11.69 15.48
N ALA A 55 1.77 -11.64 15.07
CA ALA A 55 0.89 -10.54 15.42
C ALA A 55 0.68 -10.40 16.93
N GLN A 56 0.53 -11.53 17.63
CA GLN A 56 0.41 -11.55 19.08
C GLN A 56 1.70 -11.04 19.75
N VAL A 57 2.86 -11.58 19.36
CA VAL A 57 4.16 -11.17 19.90
C VAL A 57 4.42 -9.68 19.65
N GLU A 58 4.13 -9.17 18.44
CA GLU A 58 4.23 -7.75 18.14
C GLU A 58 3.33 -6.89 19.04
N SER A 59 2.11 -7.36 19.33
CA SER A 59 1.19 -6.69 20.25
C SER A 59 1.73 -6.66 21.68
N ASP A 60 2.23 -7.81 22.15
CA ASP A 60 2.82 -7.94 23.48
C ASP A 60 4.06 -7.06 23.63
N ILE A 61 4.91 -6.97 22.60
CA ILE A 61 6.06 -6.05 22.58
C ILE A 61 5.61 -4.60 22.71
N ARG A 62 4.58 -4.18 21.95
CA ARG A 62 4.04 -2.81 22.05
C ARG A 62 3.53 -2.52 23.46
N PHE A 63 2.75 -3.44 24.01
CA PHE A 63 2.20 -3.32 25.36
C PHE A 63 3.31 -3.26 26.43
N ASN A 64 4.26 -4.19 26.39
CA ASN A 64 5.37 -4.26 27.34
C ASN A 64 6.31 -3.06 27.23
N THR A 65 6.46 -2.47 26.04
CA THR A 65 7.22 -1.23 25.86
C THR A 65 6.58 -0.08 26.63
N ILE A 66 5.24 0.06 26.57
CA ILE A 66 4.51 1.08 27.32
C ILE A 66 4.65 0.85 28.83
N LEU A 67 4.48 -0.40 29.28
CA LEU A 67 4.66 -0.75 30.70
C LEU A 67 6.10 -0.48 31.18
N GLY A 68 7.10 -0.86 30.39
CA GLY A 68 8.51 -0.63 30.70
C GLY A 68 8.82 0.86 30.86
N ARG A 69 8.29 1.71 29.98
CA ARG A 69 8.42 3.17 30.09
C ARG A 69 7.77 3.71 31.36
N LYS A 70 6.53 3.29 31.64
CA LYS A 70 5.84 3.66 32.89
C LYS A 70 6.71 3.31 34.10
N ALA A 71 7.19 2.07 34.18
CA ALA A 71 7.98 1.61 35.31
C ALA A 71 9.28 2.41 35.49
N ILE A 72 9.95 2.78 34.40
CA ILE A 72 11.19 3.56 34.45
C ILE A 72 10.91 5.03 34.83
N LEU A 73 9.79 5.61 34.41
CA LEU A 73 9.35 6.93 34.84
C LEU A 73 8.98 6.95 36.33
N GLU A 74 8.26 5.94 36.82
CA GLU A 74 7.96 5.80 38.25
C GLU A 74 9.24 5.69 39.09
N LYS A 75 10.24 4.93 38.61
CA LYS A 75 11.56 4.87 39.25
C LYS A 75 12.27 6.23 39.27
N LEU A 76 12.18 7.01 38.20
CA LEU A 76 12.76 8.34 38.15
C LEU A 76 12.11 9.27 39.18
N LEU A 77 10.77 9.23 39.29
CA LEU A 77 10.03 10.05 40.25
C LEU A 77 10.30 9.65 41.71
N ALA A 78 10.62 8.38 41.96
CA ALA A 78 10.94 7.85 43.28
C ALA A 78 12.43 7.93 43.64
N ALA A 79 13.31 8.34 42.71
CA ALA A 79 14.73 8.40 42.96
C ALA A 79 15.08 9.49 43.98
N GLU A 80 15.65 9.09 45.12
CA GLU A 80 16.04 10.00 46.20
C GLU A 80 17.49 10.49 46.07
N ASP A 81 18.34 9.72 45.37
CA ASP A 81 19.74 10.07 45.09
C ASP A 81 19.95 10.58 43.65
N GLY A 82 20.74 11.64 43.51
CA GLY A 82 21.03 12.28 42.23
C GLY A 82 21.75 11.37 41.23
N LYS A 83 22.55 10.41 41.70
CA LYS A 83 23.22 9.44 40.83
C LYS A 83 22.25 8.44 40.22
N GLU A 84 21.34 7.90 41.03
CA GLU A 84 20.27 7.01 40.56
C GLU A 84 19.32 7.76 39.60
N ALA A 85 18.90 8.96 39.98
CA ALA A 85 18.03 9.81 39.16
C ALA A 85 18.66 10.10 37.78
N SER A 86 19.97 10.37 37.72
CA SER A 86 20.68 10.63 36.45
C SER A 86 20.73 9.40 35.54
N GLN A 87 20.97 8.21 36.09
CA GLN A 87 21.01 6.96 35.32
C GLN A 87 19.64 6.56 34.79
N VAL A 88 18.60 6.69 35.63
CA VAL A 88 17.23 6.41 35.22
C VAL A 88 16.75 7.44 34.19
N ALA A 89 17.08 8.73 34.35
CA ALA A 89 16.75 9.77 33.39
C ALA A 89 17.38 9.52 32.01
N PHE A 90 18.63 9.05 31.97
CA PHE A 90 19.28 8.66 30.70
C PHE A 90 18.58 7.47 30.03
N ALA A 91 18.16 6.48 30.82
CA ALA A 91 17.40 5.34 30.30
C ALA A 91 16.03 5.77 29.74
N VAL A 92 15.31 6.67 30.43
CA VAL A 92 14.07 7.30 29.92
C VAL A 92 14.33 7.99 28.59
N ALA A 93 15.33 8.88 28.53
CA ALA A 93 15.64 9.65 27.33
C ALA A 93 16.00 8.76 26.14
N SER A 94 16.72 7.66 26.38
CA SER A 94 17.07 6.69 25.34
C SER A 94 15.83 5.97 24.77
N LEU A 95 14.91 5.55 25.64
CA LEU A 95 13.66 4.89 25.23
C LEU A 95 12.71 5.85 24.50
N GLU A 96 12.62 7.11 24.93
CA GLU A 96 11.80 8.13 24.26
C GLU A 96 12.41 8.55 22.91
N SER A 97 13.73 8.66 22.81
CA SER A 97 14.41 8.90 21.53
C SER A 97 14.16 7.77 20.53
N LEU A 98 14.23 6.51 20.99
CA LEU A 98 13.90 5.35 20.17
C LEU A 98 12.43 5.40 19.71
N ALA A 99 11.51 5.79 20.60
CA ALA A 99 10.09 5.97 20.29
C ALA A 99 9.86 6.96 19.16
N LEU A 100 10.47 8.14 19.29
CA LEU A 100 10.36 9.21 18.31
C LEU A 100 10.89 8.75 16.95
N LYS A 101 12.05 8.09 16.94
CA LYS A 101 12.63 7.54 15.71
C LYS A 101 11.73 6.47 15.06
N GLN A 102 11.09 5.62 15.84
CA GLN A 102 10.12 4.65 15.32
C GLN A 102 8.90 5.35 14.73
N ALA A 103 8.37 6.37 15.40
CA ALA A 103 7.24 7.16 14.90
C ALA A 103 7.59 7.90 13.59
N GLU A 104 8.79 8.46 13.48
CA GLU A 104 9.30 9.09 12.25
C GLU A 104 9.43 8.08 11.10
N LEU A 105 9.96 6.89 11.38
CA LEU A 105 10.11 5.84 10.37
C LEU A 105 8.75 5.27 9.92
N ALA A 106 7.78 5.16 10.83
CA ALA A 106 6.41 4.78 10.50
C ALA A 106 5.72 5.88 9.65
N ALA A 107 5.86 7.15 10.03
CA ALA A 107 5.30 8.28 9.28
C ALA A 107 5.93 8.44 7.88
N SER A 108 7.20 8.08 7.73
CA SER A 108 7.90 8.05 6.43
C SER A 108 7.64 6.77 5.63
N GLY A 109 6.81 5.85 6.13
CA GLY A 109 6.44 4.61 5.45
C GLY A 109 7.57 3.57 5.36
N LYS A 110 8.65 3.74 6.14
CA LYS A 110 9.80 2.83 6.18
C LYS A 110 9.63 1.67 7.16
N ILE A 111 8.62 1.72 8.03
CA ILE A 111 8.18 0.61 8.86
C ILE A 111 6.81 0.16 8.33
N PRO A 112 6.63 -1.13 7.98
CA PRO A 112 5.31 -1.65 7.68
C PRO A 112 4.44 -1.51 8.94
N VAL A 113 3.44 -0.63 8.86
CA VAL A 113 2.43 -0.50 9.92
C VAL A 113 1.57 -1.76 9.87
N ALA A 114 1.47 -2.47 10.99
CA ALA A 114 0.60 -3.63 11.12
C ALA A 114 -0.86 -3.22 10.95
N GLY A 115 -1.37 -3.47 9.76
CA GLY A 115 -2.74 -3.29 9.33
C GLY A 115 -2.77 -3.72 7.86
N GLU A 116 -3.82 -4.42 7.44
CA GLU A 116 -4.06 -4.64 6.02
C GLU A 116 -4.24 -3.26 5.39
N ALA A 117 -3.15 -2.67 4.89
CA ALA A 117 -3.27 -1.73 3.82
C ALA A 117 -3.80 -2.56 2.65
N GLU A 118 -5.13 -2.63 2.52
CA GLU A 118 -5.78 -3.04 1.29
C GLU A 118 -5.30 -2.07 0.22
N TYR A 119 -4.21 -2.43 -0.44
CA TYR A 119 -3.77 -1.73 -1.63
C TYR A 119 -4.85 -1.96 -2.68
N PRO A 120 -5.53 -0.92 -3.17
CA PRO A 120 -6.55 -1.10 -4.18
C PRO A 120 -5.92 -1.79 -5.39
N LYS A 121 -6.56 -2.85 -5.88
CA LYS A 121 -6.13 -3.54 -7.10
C LYS A 121 -6.34 -2.60 -8.27
N ILE A 122 -5.25 -2.04 -8.78
CA ILE A 122 -5.25 -1.14 -9.93
C ILE A 122 -5.22 -2.00 -11.20
N SER A 123 -6.33 -2.03 -11.93
CA SER A 123 -6.47 -2.81 -13.16
C SER A 123 -6.44 -1.96 -14.43
N THR A 124 -6.70 -0.66 -14.30
CA THR A 124 -6.70 0.28 -15.43
C THR A 124 -5.83 1.51 -15.13
N ARG A 125 -5.41 2.19 -16.21
CA ARG A 125 -4.65 3.45 -16.11
C ARG A 125 -5.47 4.54 -15.40
N GLU A 126 -6.78 4.56 -15.60
CA GLU A 126 -7.71 5.50 -14.96
C GLU A 126 -7.80 5.26 -13.45
N GLU A 127 -7.90 3.99 -13.03
CA GLU A 127 -7.85 3.61 -11.62
C GLU A 127 -6.51 4.00 -10.97
N ALA A 128 -5.40 3.82 -11.70
CA ALA A 128 -4.07 4.15 -11.22
C ALA A 128 -3.95 5.64 -10.88
N VAL A 129 -4.43 6.50 -11.79
CA VAL A 129 -4.39 7.96 -11.62
C VAL A 129 -5.30 8.39 -10.48
N LYS A 130 -6.49 7.79 -10.34
CA LYS A 130 -7.42 8.08 -9.23
C LYS A 130 -6.84 7.69 -7.88
N VAL A 131 -6.22 6.52 -7.76
CA VAL A 131 -5.56 6.07 -6.52
C VAL A 131 -4.37 6.98 -6.20
N LEU A 132 -3.57 7.34 -7.19
CA LEU A 132 -2.44 8.25 -7.01
C LEU A 132 -2.88 9.61 -6.50
N ARG A 133 -3.96 10.17 -7.08
CA ARG A 133 -4.56 11.42 -6.62
C ARG A 133 -5.01 11.34 -5.15
N GLN A 134 -5.74 10.29 -4.78
CA GLN A 134 -6.16 10.09 -3.39
C GLN A 134 -4.96 9.97 -2.43
N ALA A 135 -3.87 9.33 -2.86
CA ALA A 135 -2.66 9.24 -2.06
C ALA A 135 -1.97 10.60 -1.88
N VAL A 136 -1.91 11.43 -2.93
CA VAL A 136 -1.39 12.80 -2.85
C VAL A 136 -2.27 13.67 -1.94
N GLU A 137 -3.59 13.60 -2.08
CA GLU A 137 -4.55 14.32 -1.22
C GLU A 137 -4.40 13.92 0.26
N ARG A 138 -4.25 12.63 0.57
CA ARG A 138 -3.96 12.15 1.93
C ARG A 138 -2.64 12.69 2.46
N LYS A 139 -1.58 12.67 1.65
CA LYS A 139 -0.26 13.19 2.02
C LYS A 139 -0.29 14.69 2.30
N VAL A 140 -1.04 15.45 1.49
CA VAL A 140 -1.29 16.88 1.71
C VAL A 140 -2.09 17.09 2.99
N GLY A 141 -3.15 16.31 3.21
CA GLY A 141 -3.94 16.35 4.45
C GLY A 141 -3.07 16.14 5.69
N MET A 142 -2.18 15.15 5.67
CA MET A 142 -1.22 14.91 6.75
C MET A 142 -0.26 16.09 6.95
N ALA A 143 0.29 16.65 5.87
CA ALA A 143 1.15 17.83 5.96
C ALA A 143 0.43 19.06 6.55
N LEU A 144 -0.87 19.19 6.31
CA LEU A 144 -1.71 20.28 6.84
C LEU A 144 -2.10 20.08 8.31
N THR A 145 -2.01 18.86 8.86
CA THR A 145 -2.31 18.63 10.29
C THR A 145 -1.25 19.17 11.25
N ASP A 146 -0.05 19.46 10.76
CA ASP A 146 1.02 20.13 11.53
C ASP A 146 1.65 21.26 10.71
N PRO A 147 1.00 22.45 10.65
CA PRO A 147 1.42 23.56 9.80
C PRO A 147 2.84 24.07 10.09
N GLN A 148 3.39 23.81 11.27
CA GLN A 148 4.75 24.23 11.65
C GLN A 148 5.84 23.39 10.96
N LYS A 149 5.49 22.20 10.43
CA LYS A 149 6.41 21.33 9.69
C LYS A 149 6.37 21.54 8.17
N ILE A 150 5.53 22.45 7.67
CA ILE A 150 5.46 22.76 6.24
C ILE A 150 6.67 23.61 5.86
N SER A 151 7.63 23.00 5.14
CA SER A 151 8.80 23.69 4.60
C SER A 151 8.62 24.03 3.12
N ALA A 152 9.44 24.94 2.60
CA ALA A 152 9.46 25.26 1.17
C ALA A 152 9.74 24.02 0.29
N GLU A 153 10.56 23.09 0.79
CA GLU A 153 10.84 21.80 0.13
C GLU A 153 9.59 20.92 0.05
N THR A 154 8.85 20.78 1.16
CA THR A 154 7.59 20.02 1.18
C THR A 154 6.55 20.61 0.24
N ILE A 155 6.47 21.94 0.13
CA ILE A 155 5.57 22.63 -0.82
C ILE A 155 5.97 22.35 -2.27
N GLN A 156 7.27 22.38 -2.59
CA GLN A 156 7.76 22.08 -3.95
C GLN A 156 7.50 20.62 -4.33
N ASP A 157 7.68 19.69 -3.39
CA ASP A 157 7.40 18.28 -3.64
C ASP A 157 5.91 17.99 -3.82
N ILE A 158 5.04 18.62 -3.02
CA ILE A 158 3.58 18.54 -3.19
C ILE A 158 3.18 19.09 -4.56
N LYS A 159 3.72 20.24 -4.97
CA LYS A 159 3.45 20.84 -6.27
C LYS A 159 3.82 19.88 -7.41
N ARG A 160 5.03 19.31 -7.38
CA ARG A 160 5.48 18.33 -8.38
C ARG A 160 4.55 17.12 -8.45
N CYS A 161 4.09 16.61 -7.31
CA CYS A 161 3.14 15.50 -7.27
C CYS A 161 1.79 15.88 -7.90
N LEU A 162 1.28 17.08 -7.66
CA LEU A 162 0.02 17.56 -8.24
C LEU A 162 0.15 17.79 -9.75
N ASP A 163 1.26 18.37 -10.20
CA ASP A 163 1.54 18.59 -11.63
C ASP A 163 1.60 17.25 -12.38
N LEU A 164 2.27 16.24 -11.82
CA LEU A 164 2.33 14.88 -12.36
C LEU A 164 0.94 14.22 -12.43
N VAL A 165 0.10 14.40 -11.41
CA VAL A 165 -1.28 13.87 -11.44
C VAL A 165 -2.08 14.55 -12.55
N ALA A 166 -1.97 15.87 -12.70
CA ALA A 166 -2.68 16.61 -13.75
C ALA A 166 -2.24 16.20 -15.16
N GLU A 167 -0.94 15.97 -15.39
CA GLU A 167 -0.41 15.45 -16.65
C GLU A 167 -0.96 14.05 -16.96
N LEU A 168 -1.00 13.18 -15.95
CA LEU A 168 -1.52 11.83 -16.10
C LEU A 168 -3.04 11.80 -16.34
N GLU A 169 -3.81 12.67 -15.68
CA GLU A 169 -5.25 12.88 -15.93
C GLU A 169 -5.48 13.40 -17.37
N ALA A 170 -4.66 14.35 -17.84
CA ALA A 170 -4.78 14.91 -19.19
C ALA A 170 -4.44 13.88 -20.28
N ALA A 171 -3.59 12.91 -19.98
CA ALA A 171 -3.21 11.82 -20.88
C ALA A 171 -4.19 10.63 -20.87
N LEU A 172 -5.28 10.69 -20.09
CA LEU A 172 -6.34 9.69 -20.15
C LEU A 172 -7.17 9.88 -21.43
N PRO A 173 -7.60 8.78 -22.08
CA PRO A 173 -8.45 8.86 -23.25
C PRO A 173 -9.78 9.54 -22.87
N LYS A 174 -10.07 10.69 -23.51
CA LYS A 174 -11.37 11.35 -23.35
C LYS A 174 -12.46 10.48 -23.99
N GLU A 175 -13.53 10.18 -23.25
CA GLU A 175 -14.69 9.41 -23.73
C GLU A 175 -15.25 9.93 -25.08
N SER A 176 -15.05 11.22 -25.39
CA SER A 176 -15.48 11.85 -26.65
C SER A 176 -14.89 11.21 -27.90
N ALA A 177 -13.64 10.74 -27.88
CA ALA A 177 -13.00 10.15 -29.06
C ALA A 177 -13.49 8.72 -29.36
N ALA A 178 -13.89 7.98 -28.31
CA ALA A 178 -14.44 6.63 -28.45
C ALA A 178 -15.92 6.66 -28.92
N GLU A 179 -16.69 7.66 -28.51
CA GLU A 179 -18.05 7.88 -29.01
C GLU A 179 -18.10 8.42 -30.45
N GLU A 180 -17.19 9.32 -30.84
CA GLU A 180 -17.10 9.81 -32.22
C GLU A 180 -16.67 8.71 -33.19
N ALA A 181 -15.71 7.86 -32.81
CA ALA A 181 -15.30 6.71 -33.62
C ALA A 181 -16.42 5.66 -33.77
N ARG A 182 -17.25 5.45 -32.73
CA ARG A 182 -18.41 4.54 -32.79
C ARG A 182 -19.55 5.08 -33.66
N LYS A 183 -19.78 6.40 -33.69
CA LYS A 183 -20.82 7.02 -34.55
C LYS A 183 -20.45 6.98 -36.04
N VAL A 184 -19.15 7.10 -36.37
CA VAL A 184 -18.66 7.08 -37.76
C VAL A 184 -18.61 5.65 -38.32
N GLY A 185 -18.34 4.64 -37.50
CA GLY A 185 -18.23 3.24 -37.95
C GLY A 185 -19.57 2.52 -38.25
N LEU A 186 -20.69 2.99 -37.68
CA LEU A 186 -21.97 2.24 -37.73
C LEU A 186 -23.04 2.79 -38.69
N SER A 187 -23.00 4.06 -39.11
CA SER A 187 -24.20 4.68 -39.74
C SER A 187 -24.19 4.79 -41.27
N GLY A 188 -23.04 4.66 -41.96
CA GLY A 188 -22.99 4.85 -43.43
C GLY A 188 -23.17 3.57 -44.24
N ASN A 189 -22.25 2.62 -44.07
CA ASN A 189 -22.13 1.47 -45.00
C ASN A 189 -22.97 0.24 -44.60
N MET A 190 -23.43 0.15 -43.34
CA MET A 190 -24.16 -1.04 -42.88
C MET A 190 -25.62 -1.06 -43.37
N ALA A 191 -26.26 0.10 -43.49
CA ALA A 191 -27.62 0.19 -44.02
C ALA A 191 -27.67 -0.28 -45.48
N GLU A 192 -26.82 0.27 -46.35
CA GLU A 192 -26.76 -0.13 -47.78
C GLU A 192 -26.39 -1.60 -47.98
N SER A 193 -25.49 -2.14 -47.17
CA SER A 193 -25.10 -3.55 -47.25
C SER A 193 -26.20 -4.50 -46.71
N ILE A 194 -26.98 -4.07 -45.72
CA ILE A 194 -28.16 -4.81 -45.25
C ILE A 194 -29.29 -4.76 -46.30
N TYR A 195 -29.57 -3.61 -46.92
CA TYR A 195 -30.57 -3.51 -48.00
C TYR A 195 -30.21 -4.38 -49.21
N LYS A 196 -28.92 -4.41 -49.58
CA LYS A 196 -28.41 -5.22 -50.69
C LYS A 196 -28.39 -6.72 -50.38
N ALA A 197 -28.14 -7.11 -49.12
CA ALA A 197 -28.15 -8.50 -48.69
C ALA A 197 -29.56 -9.08 -48.48
N LEU A 198 -30.53 -8.23 -48.13
CA LEU A 198 -31.95 -8.63 -47.96
C LEU A 198 -32.75 -8.62 -49.27
N GLY A 199 -32.14 -8.22 -50.40
CA GLY A 199 -32.77 -8.28 -51.71
C GLY A 199 -33.98 -7.35 -51.88
N ILE A 200 -34.10 -6.31 -51.06
CA ILE A 200 -35.17 -5.32 -51.17
C ILE A 200 -34.74 -4.30 -52.22
N THR A 201 -35.04 -4.57 -53.48
CA THR A 201 -35.13 -3.52 -54.49
C THR A 201 -36.41 -2.73 -54.21
N GLU A 202 -36.28 -1.43 -53.96
CA GLU A 202 -37.42 -0.52 -53.97
C GLU A 202 -38.06 -0.57 -55.37
N GLU A 203 -39.09 -1.41 -55.51
CA GLU A 203 -40.12 -1.21 -56.51
C GLU A 203 -41.17 -0.28 -55.92
N GLY A 204 -41.27 0.93 -56.47
CA GLY A 204 -42.56 1.55 -56.73
C GLY A 204 -42.93 2.80 -55.95
N LYS A 205 -42.72 3.93 -56.64
CA LYS A 205 -43.38 5.27 -56.55
C LYS A 205 -42.93 6.26 -55.49
#